data_AF-A0A6L6CVK3-F1
#
_entry.id   AF-A0A6L6CVK3-F1
#
_cell.length_a   1.000
_cell.length_b   1.000
_cell.length_c   1.000
_cell.angle_alpha   90.00
_cell.angle_beta   90.00
_cell.angle_gamma   90.00
#
_symmetry.space_group_name_H-M   'P 1'
#
loop_
_entity.id
_entity.type
_entity.pdbx_description
1 polymer ?
#
loop_
_entity_poly.entity_id
_entity_poly.type
_entity_poly.pdbx_seq_one_letter_code
_entity_poly.pdbx_strand_id
1 'polypeptide(L)'
;MRLLPRTASVNADGALSIGGVAVAEIAAQFGTPTFIYDEQHLRETCREAVAAFGEDRVIYATKAFINTAVVQLMNEEGLLLDVATGGELFVALNAGVPASRCVMHGNNKSEDELRTAMTAGLRHIVIDSFDEIERIERLHAEGLPAPRVQLRITPGLHVETHAYVSTGQD
;
A
#
# COMPACT_ATOMS: atom_id res chain seq x y z
N MET A 1 -19.99 15.81 7.25
CA MET A 1 -18.64 15.22 7.35
C MET A 1 -18.68 14.17 8.45
N ARG A 2 -18.38 12.91 8.12
CA ARG A 2 -18.36 11.79 9.08
C ARG A 2 -16.89 11.50 9.40
N LEU A 3 -16.51 11.64 10.68
CA LEU A 3 -15.13 11.46 11.13
C LEU A 3 -14.82 10.03 11.56
N LEU A 4 -15.80 9.35 12.15
CA LEU A 4 -15.64 7.99 12.67
C LEU A 4 -15.76 6.94 11.55
N PRO A 5 -15.25 5.71 11.77
CA PRO A 5 -15.45 4.59 10.86
C PRO A 5 -16.92 4.34 10.52
N ARG A 6 -17.17 3.68 9.39
CA ARG A 6 -18.53 3.58 8.81
C ARG A 6 -19.48 2.75 9.65
N THR A 7 -18.96 1.77 10.38
CA THR A 7 -19.75 0.93 11.29
C THR A 7 -19.83 1.51 12.70
N ALA A 8 -19.22 2.67 12.95
CA ALA A 8 -19.24 3.28 14.27
C ALA A 8 -20.67 3.74 14.63
N SER A 9 -21.14 3.33 15.82
CA SER A 9 -22.43 3.69 16.39
C SER A 9 -22.31 3.99 17.88
N VAL A 10 -23.16 4.88 18.38
CA VAL A 10 -23.32 5.12 19.82
C VAL A 10 -24.62 4.46 20.26
N ASN A 11 -24.53 3.53 21.21
CA ASN A 11 -25.65 2.76 21.72
C ASN A 11 -26.53 3.62 22.66
N ALA A 12 -27.70 3.12 23.05
CA ALA A 12 -28.65 3.85 23.89
C ALA A 12 -28.11 4.20 25.29
N ASP A 13 -27.11 3.45 25.77
CA ASP A 13 -26.38 3.68 27.02
C ASP A 13 -25.19 4.65 26.87
N GLY A 14 -24.96 5.18 25.66
CA GLY A 14 -23.85 6.08 25.34
C GLY A 14 -22.55 5.37 24.96
N ALA A 15 -22.50 4.03 24.93
CA ALA A 15 -21.29 3.29 24.58
C ALA A 15 -20.98 3.36 23.07
N LEU A 16 -19.72 3.61 22.72
CA LEU A 16 -19.26 3.55 21.33
C LEU A 16 -19.02 2.09 20.92
N SER A 17 -19.55 1.70 19.78
CA SER A 17 -19.29 0.41 19.13
C SER A 17 -18.68 0.62 17.75
N ILE A 18 -17.79 -0.28 17.33
CA ILE A 18 -17.20 -0.34 15.98
C ILE A 18 -17.31 -1.79 15.51
N GLY A 19 -17.80 -2.01 14.29
CA GLY A 19 -18.05 -3.35 13.76
C GLY A 19 -19.09 -4.13 14.57
N GLY A 20 -19.99 -3.45 15.29
CA GLY A 20 -20.94 -4.07 16.20
C GLY A 20 -20.38 -4.51 17.56
N VAL A 21 -19.11 -4.22 17.87
CA VAL A 21 -18.46 -4.56 19.14
C VAL A 21 -18.22 -3.30 19.96
N ALA A 22 -18.57 -3.31 21.24
CA ALA A 22 -18.33 -2.17 22.11
C ALA A 22 -16.82 -1.92 22.30
N VAL A 23 -16.38 -0.67 22.17
CA VAL A 23 -14.96 -0.31 22.32
C VAL A 23 -14.43 -0.66 23.72
N ALA A 24 -15.29 -0.61 24.74
CA ALA A 24 -14.95 -1.04 26.09
C ALA A 24 -14.64 -2.54 26.18
N GLU A 25 -15.35 -3.39 25.44
CA GLU A 25 -15.09 -4.83 25.37
C GLU A 25 -13.76 -5.11 24.68
N ILE A 26 -13.47 -4.41 23.59
CA ILE A 26 -12.18 -4.49 22.89
C ILE A 26 -11.04 -4.09 23.84
N ALA A 27 -11.18 -2.98 24.56
CA ALA A 27 -10.17 -2.52 25.52
C ALA A 27 -9.98 -3.51 26.69
N ALA A 28 -11.05 -4.14 27.17
CA ALA A 28 -10.97 -5.16 28.22
C ALA A 28 -10.26 -6.44 27.73
N GLN A 29 -10.50 -6.83 26.47
CA GLN A 29 -9.92 -8.04 25.90
C GLN A 29 -8.46 -7.86 25.46
N PHE A 30 -8.13 -6.74 24.81
CA PHE A 30 -6.82 -6.53 24.16
C PHE A 30 -5.91 -5.54 24.90
N GLY A 31 -6.39 -4.94 25.99
CA GLY A 31 -5.67 -3.92 26.76
C GLY A 31 -5.74 -2.54 26.13
N THR A 32 -4.92 -1.60 26.60
CA THR A 32 -4.77 -0.27 25.97
C THR A 32 -3.30 0.17 26.03
N PRO A 33 -2.78 0.92 25.02
CA PRO A 33 -3.49 1.41 23.83
C PRO A 33 -3.77 0.31 22.79
N THR A 34 -4.90 0.44 22.06
CA THR A 34 -5.30 -0.49 20.98
C THR A 34 -5.73 0.28 19.74
N PHE A 35 -5.23 -0.14 18.59
CA PHE A 35 -5.68 0.35 17.28
C PHE A 35 -6.79 -0.55 16.75
N ILE A 36 -7.94 0.04 16.40
CA ILE A 36 -9.10 -0.67 15.87
C ILE A 36 -9.25 -0.32 14.40
N TYR A 37 -9.13 -1.33 13.53
CA TYR A 37 -9.39 -1.20 12.11
C TYR A 37 -10.77 -1.76 11.78
N ASP A 38 -11.66 -0.90 11.28
CA ASP A 38 -12.99 -1.30 10.80
C ASP A 38 -12.85 -1.92 9.40
N GLU A 39 -12.93 -3.25 9.32
CA GLU A 39 -12.76 -3.98 8.06
C GLU A 39 -13.79 -3.56 7.00
N GLN A 40 -15.05 -3.37 7.39
CA GLN A 40 -16.11 -2.95 6.48
C GLN A 40 -15.83 -1.55 5.93
N HIS A 41 -15.35 -0.64 6.77
CA HIS A 41 -14.91 0.68 6.32
C HIS A 41 -13.79 0.58 5.27
N LEU A 42 -12.78 -0.27 5.50
CA LEU A 42 -11.68 -0.46 4.55
C LEU A 42 -12.16 -1.03 3.22
N ARG A 43 -12.97 -2.09 3.25
CA ARG A 43 -13.51 -2.73 2.04
C ARG A 43 -14.38 -1.79 1.22
N GLU A 44 -15.29 -1.06 1.86
CA GLU A 44 -16.13 -0.09 1.16
C GLU A 44 -15.31 1.03 0.52
N THR A 45 -14.29 1.53 1.20
CA THR A 45 -13.38 2.55 0.65
C THR A 45 -12.63 2.02 -0.58
N CYS A 46 -12.20 0.76 -0.55
CA CYS A 46 -11.58 0.10 -1.70
C CYS A 46 -12.54 0.03 -2.90
N ARG A 47 -13.77 -0.44 -2.66
CA ARG A 47 -14.81 -0.57 -3.70
C ARG A 47 -15.19 0.77 -4.31
N GLU A 48 -15.30 1.82 -3.49
CA GLU A 48 -15.57 3.17 -3.98
C GLU A 48 -14.45 3.68 -4.89
N ALA A 49 -13.19 3.46 -4.51
CA ALA A 49 -12.06 3.84 -5.34
C ALA A 49 -12.05 3.05 -6.66
N VAL A 50 -12.23 1.73 -6.61
CA VAL A 50 -12.27 0.86 -7.81
C VAL A 50 -13.44 1.25 -8.72
N ALA A 51 -14.60 1.54 -8.17
CA ALA A 51 -15.76 2.00 -8.95
C ALA A 51 -15.50 3.34 -9.63
N ALA A 52 -14.78 4.27 -8.98
CA ALA A 52 -14.49 5.59 -9.53
C ALA A 52 -13.39 5.57 -10.60
N PHE A 53 -12.33 4.78 -10.41
CA PHE A 53 -11.14 4.80 -11.28
C PHE A 53 -11.07 3.62 -12.26
N GLY A 54 -11.76 2.51 -11.98
CA GLY A 54 -11.77 1.27 -12.74
C GLY A 54 -10.88 0.18 -12.15
N GLU A 55 -11.12 -1.06 -12.58
CA GLU A 55 -10.31 -2.23 -12.21
C GLU A 55 -8.83 -2.06 -12.58
N ASP A 56 -7.94 -2.60 -11.73
CA ASP A 56 -6.47 -2.53 -11.88
C ASP A 56 -5.89 -1.10 -12.07
N ARG A 57 -6.62 -0.07 -11.64
CA ARG A 57 -6.20 1.34 -11.70
C ARG A 57 -6.02 2.00 -10.34
N VAL A 58 -6.38 1.30 -9.27
CA VAL A 58 -6.21 1.76 -7.89
C VAL A 58 -5.07 0.99 -7.25
N ILE A 59 -4.12 1.73 -6.68
CA ILE A 59 -2.94 1.18 -6.04
C ILE A 59 -2.93 1.63 -4.58
N TYR A 60 -2.94 0.68 -3.65
CA TYR A 60 -2.80 0.94 -2.23
C TYR A 60 -1.33 1.19 -1.89
N ALA A 61 -1.01 2.37 -1.36
CA ALA A 61 0.34 2.70 -0.91
C ALA A 61 0.62 2.06 0.46
N THR A 62 1.44 1.02 0.50
CA THR A 62 1.66 0.23 1.73
C THR A 62 2.37 1.00 2.85
N LYS A 63 3.06 2.09 2.52
CA LYS A 63 3.61 3.04 3.49
C LYS A 63 2.56 3.66 4.44
N ALA A 64 1.26 3.64 4.07
CA ALA A 64 0.20 4.12 4.95
C ALA A 64 0.01 3.18 6.15
N PHE A 65 -0.05 1.89 5.88
CA PHE A 65 -0.04 0.82 6.88
C PHE A 65 0.15 -0.52 6.17
N ILE A 66 0.98 -1.41 6.72
CA ILE A 66 1.21 -2.72 6.12
C ILE A 66 1.26 -3.81 7.19
N ASN A 67 0.48 -4.86 6.96
CA ASN A 67 0.61 -6.18 7.57
C ASN A 67 -0.03 -7.21 6.63
N THR A 68 0.10 -8.50 6.94
CA THR A 68 -0.43 -9.58 6.09
C THR A 68 -1.94 -9.50 5.87
N ALA A 69 -2.72 -9.19 6.90
CA ALA A 69 -4.18 -9.10 6.81
C ALA A 69 -4.65 -7.93 5.92
N VAL A 70 -4.01 -6.76 6.05
CA VAL A 70 -4.36 -5.58 5.26
C VAL A 70 -4.03 -5.79 3.79
N VAL A 71 -2.84 -6.31 3.46
CA VAL A 71 -2.49 -6.52 2.04
C VAL A 71 -3.34 -7.62 1.40
N GLN A 72 -3.76 -8.65 2.15
CA GLN A 72 -4.74 -9.63 1.70
C GLN A 72 -6.07 -8.96 1.38
N LEU A 73 -6.59 -8.14 2.31
CA LEU A 73 -7.84 -7.41 2.11
C LEU A 73 -7.79 -6.49 0.89
N MET A 74 -6.72 -5.69 0.74
CA MET A 74 -6.58 -4.80 -0.43
C MET A 74 -6.57 -5.61 -1.73
N ASN A 75 -5.88 -6.75 -1.74
CA ASN A 75 -5.82 -7.64 -2.89
C ASN A 75 -7.18 -8.30 -3.20
N GLU A 76 -7.92 -8.75 -2.19
CA GLU A 76 -9.28 -9.29 -2.32
C GLU A 76 -10.26 -8.28 -2.88
N GLU A 77 -10.12 -7.00 -2.50
CA GLU A 77 -10.94 -5.90 -3.00
C GLU A 77 -10.46 -5.33 -4.35
N GLY A 78 -9.50 -6.00 -4.99
CA GLY A 78 -9.08 -5.70 -6.37
C GLY A 78 -8.06 -4.58 -6.51
N LEU A 79 -7.48 -4.09 -5.42
CA LEU A 79 -6.41 -3.08 -5.48
C LEU A 79 -5.06 -3.73 -5.82
N LEU A 80 -4.24 -2.99 -6.55
CA LEU A 80 -2.80 -3.26 -6.68
C LEU A 80 -2.08 -2.74 -5.42
N LEU A 81 -0.84 -3.15 -5.20
CA LEU A 81 -0.02 -2.69 -4.07
C LEU A 81 1.19 -1.90 -4.55
N ASP A 82 1.39 -0.71 -4.00
CA ASP A 82 2.61 0.08 -4.13
C ASP A 82 3.49 -0.23 -2.91
N VAL A 83 4.56 -0.98 -3.14
CA VAL A 83 5.57 -1.37 -2.14
C VAL A 83 6.84 -0.54 -2.33
N ALA A 84 7.38 0.01 -1.25
CA ALA A 84 8.52 0.94 -1.32
C ALA A 84 9.89 0.30 -1.03
N THR A 85 9.91 -0.89 -0.41
CA THR A 85 11.13 -1.58 0.02
C THR A 85 10.99 -3.09 -0.11
N GLY A 86 12.11 -3.81 -0.02
CA GLY A 86 12.15 -5.27 0.02
C GLY A 86 11.39 -5.86 1.21
N GLY A 87 11.33 -5.15 2.35
CA GLY A 87 10.54 -5.57 3.50
C GLY A 87 9.03 -5.52 3.24
N GLU A 88 8.57 -4.47 2.56
CA GLU A 88 7.16 -4.35 2.16
C GLU A 88 6.78 -5.39 1.10
N LEU A 89 7.66 -5.58 0.11
CA LEU A 89 7.49 -6.64 -0.90
C LEU A 89 7.45 -8.03 -0.25
N PHE A 90 8.33 -8.29 0.73
CA PHE A 90 8.34 -9.55 1.47
C PHE A 90 7.00 -9.82 2.17
N VAL A 91 6.44 -8.83 2.87
CA VAL A 91 5.14 -8.96 3.54
C VAL A 91 4.03 -9.25 2.53
N ALA A 92 4.00 -8.54 1.39
CA ALA A 92 3.00 -8.73 0.34
C ALA A 92 3.06 -10.16 -0.24
N LEU A 93 4.24 -10.63 -0.63
CA LEU A 93 4.42 -11.97 -1.20
C LEU A 93 4.11 -13.07 -0.17
N ASN A 94 4.55 -12.90 1.08
CA ASN A 94 4.27 -13.87 2.15
C ASN A 94 2.77 -13.92 2.53
N ALA A 95 2.04 -12.84 2.28
CA ALA A 95 0.60 -12.79 2.44
C ALA A 95 -0.16 -13.45 1.27
N GLY A 96 0.55 -13.96 0.25
CA GLY A 96 -0.02 -14.63 -0.91
C GLY A 96 -0.48 -13.68 -2.03
N VAL A 97 -0.11 -12.40 -1.96
CA VAL A 97 -0.42 -11.45 -3.04
C VAL A 97 0.43 -11.82 -4.27
N PRO A 98 -0.17 -12.02 -5.46
CA PRO A 98 0.60 -12.26 -6.67
C PRO A 98 1.54 -11.10 -6.96
N ALA A 99 2.81 -11.40 -7.25
CA ALA A 99 3.82 -10.39 -7.55
C ALA A 99 3.41 -9.44 -8.70
N SER A 100 2.65 -9.96 -9.67
CA SER A 100 2.06 -9.20 -10.79
C SER A 100 1.02 -8.15 -10.37
N ARG A 101 0.64 -8.11 -9.09
CA ARG A 101 -0.22 -7.08 -8.49
C ARG A 101 0.56 -6.05 -7.66
N CYS A 102 1.88 -6.20 -7.56
CA CYS A 102 2.76 -5.26 -6.87
C CYS A 102 3.50 -4.35 -7.86
N VAL A 103 3.63 -3.07 -7.49
CA VAL A 103 4.44 -2.04 -8.14
C VAL A 103 5.50 -1.60 -7.14
N MET A 104 6.78 -1.63 -7.52
CA MET A 104 7.86 -1.23 -6.61
C MET A 104 8.28 0.21 -6.82
N HIS A 105 8.02 1.05 -5.82
CA HIS A 105 8.60 2.38 -5.68
C HIS A 105 9.85 2.36 -4.80
N GLY A 106 10.52 3.51 -4.65
CA GLY A 106 11.69 3.71 -3.81
C GLY A 106 12.76 4.53 -4.54
N ASN A 107 13.33 5.52 -3.86
CA ASN A 107 14.34 6.42 -4.44
C ASN A 107 15.76 5.85 -4.41
N ASN A 108 15.99 4.75 -3.68
CA ASN A 108 17.29 4.14 -3.54
C ASN A 108 17.19 2.61 -3.41
N LYS A 109 16.65 1.95 -4.43
CA LYS A 109 16.49 0.49 -4.42
C LYS A 109 17.86 -0.19 -4.49
N SER A 110 18.10 -1.12 -3.57
CA SER A 110 19.29 -1.96 -3.57
C SER A 110 19.25 -3.01 -4.69
N GLU A 111 20.41 -3.59 -5.00
CA GLU A 111 20.50 -4.67 -5.99
C GLU A 111 19.71 -5.92 -5.57
N ASP A 112 19.67 -6.23 -4.27
CA ASP A 112 18.90 -7.36 -3.74
C ASP A 112 17.39 -7.15 -3.90
N GLU A 113 16.93 -5.92 -3.65
CA GLU A 113 15.54 -5.52 -3.89
C GLU A 113 15.18 -5.62 -5.37
N LEU A 114 16.02 -5.09 -6.26
CA LEU A 114 15.81 -5.17 -7.71
C LEU A 114 15.83 -6.62 -8.20
N ARG A 115 16.78 -7.44 -7.74
CA ARG A 115 16.87 -8.87 -8.07
C ARG A 115 15.61 -9.61 -7.65
N THR A 116 15.12 -9.36 -6.44
CA THR A 116 13.89 -9.94 -5.92
C THR A 116 12.68 -9.50 -6.77
N ALA A 117 12.60 -8.20 -7.07
CA ALA A 117 11.50 -7.64 -7.83
C ALA A 117 11.42 -8.18 -9.27
N MET A 118 12.56 -8.25 -9.95
CA MET A 118 12.68 -8.80 -11.30
C MET A 118 12.34 -10.29 -11.32
N THR A 119 12.92 -11.07 -10.40
CA THR A 119 12.72 -12.54 -10.32
C THR A 119 11.27 -12.89 -9.99
N ALA A 120 10.64 -12.14 -9.08
CA ALA A 120 9.25 -12.37 -8.69
C ALA A 120 8.25 -12.01 -9.81
N GLY A 121 8.65 -11.20 -10.79
CA GLY A 121 7.77 -10.77 -11.88
C GLY A 121 6.77 -9.70 -11.46
N LEU A 122 7.28 -8.64 -10.82
CA LEU A 122 6.44 -7.49 -10.44
C LEU A 122 5.75 -6.84 -11.62
N ARG A 123 4.63 -6.17 -11.35
CA ARG A 123 3.84 -5.47 -12.38
C ARG A 123 4.67 -4.40 -13.07
N HIS A 124 5.32 -3.56 -12.26
CA HIS A 124 6.25 -2.50 -12.68
C HIS A 124 7.29 -2.25 -11.59
N ILE A 125 8.49 -1.85 -12.00
CA ILE A 125 9.47 -1.16 -11.15
C ILE A 125 9.46 0.31 -11.56
N VAL A 126 9.20 1.21 -10.60
CA VAL A 126 9.17 2.66 -10.85
C VAL A 126 10.57 3.20 -10.60
N ILE A 127 11.28 3.50 -11.68
CA ILE A 127 12.67 3.99 -11.66
C ILE A 127 12.72 5.44 -11.19
N ASP A 128 13.63 5.71 -10.26
CA ASP A 128 13.80 7.03 -9.64
C ASP A 128 15.14 7.70 -10.03
N SER A 129 16.12 6.95 -10.55
CA SER A 129 17.45 7.47 -10.90
C SER A 129 18.10 6.77 -12.10
N PHE A 130 19.10 7.42 -12.71
CA PHE A 130 19.92 6.81 -13.77
C PHE A 130 20.73 5.62 -13.25
N ASP A 131 21.31 5.70 -12.05
CA ASP A 131 22.02 4.58 -11.42
C ASP A 131 21.14 3.33 -11.26
N GLU A 132 19.83 3.51 -11.01
CA GLU A 132 18.89 2.40 -10.95
C GLU A 132 18.71 1.72 -12.31
N ILE A 133 18.72 2.48 -13.41
CA ILE A 133 18.71 1.93 -14.78
C ILE A 133 19.95 1.06 -14.98
N GLU A 134 21.14 1.57 -14.65
CA GLU A 134 22.40 0.82 -14.80
C GLU A 134 22.41 -0.48 -13.97
N ARG A 135 21.86 -0.45 -12.75
CA ARG A 135 21.71 -1.65 -11.91
C ARG A 135 20.77 -2.66 -12.55
N ILE A 136 19.61 -2.23 -13.06
CA ILE A 136 18.64 -3.11 -13.74
C ILE A 136 19.27 -3.74 -15.01
N GLU A 137 19.98 -2.96 -15.82
CA GLU A 137 20.64 -3.44 -17.03
C GLU A 137 21.70 -4.49 -16.71
N ARG A 138 22.52 -4.26 -15.67
CA ARG A 138 23.51 -5.25 -15.22
C ARG A 138 22.86 -6.54 -14.73
N LEU A 139 21.82 -6.44 -13.90
CA LEU A 139 21.07 -7.61 -13.43
C LEU A 139 20.45 -8.39 -14.60
N HIS A 140 19.90 -7.70 -15.60
CA HIS A 140 19.39 -8.34 -16.80
C HIS A 140 20.49 -9.05 -17.61
N ALA A 141 21.66 -8.43 -17.76
CA ALA A 141 22.82 -9.04 -18.41
C ALA A 141 23.34 -10.29 -17.68
N GLU A 142 23.11 -10.40 -16.36
CA GLU A 142 23.36 -11.62 -15.57
C GLU A 142 22.33 -12.74 -15.81
N GLY A 143 21.29 -12.50 -16.61
CA GLY A 143 20.28 -13.49 -16.99
C GLY A 143 18.94 -13.36 -16.27
N LEU A 144 18.71 -12.30 -15.49
CA LEU A 144 17.40 -12.04 -14.91
C LEU A 144 16.37 -11.63 -15.98
N PRO A 145 15.07 -11.90 -15.76
CA PRO A 145 14.02 -11.44 -16.68
C PRO A 145 14.00 -9.90 -16.76
N ALA A 146 13.74 -9.38 -17.95
CA ALA A 146 13.58 -7.93 -18.14
C ALA A 146 12.31 -7.45 -17.42
N PRO A 147 12.40 -6.46 -16.50
CA PRO A 147 11.22 -5.93 -15.82
C PRO A 147 10.41 -5.02 -16.73
N ARG A 148 9.13 -4.87 -16.42
CA ARG A 148 8.36 -3.71 -16.88
C ARG A 148 8.71 -2.53 -16.00
N VAL A 149 8.93 -1.38 -16.60
CA VAL A 149 9.36 -0.18 -15.88
C VAL A 149 8.46 1.01 -16.15
N GLN A 150 8.40 1.90 -15.17
CA GLN A 150 7.86 3.25 -15.31
C GLN A 150 8.93 4.23 -14.80
N LEU A 151 8.90 5.47 -15.29
CA LEU A 151 9.81 6.52 -14.82
C LEU A 151 9.05 7.45 -13.89
N ARG A 152 9.62 7.75 -12.71
CA ARG A 152 9.11 8.83 -11.88
C ARG A 152 9.57 10.16 -12.47
N ILE A 153 8.61 11.00 -12.84
CA ILE A 153 8.88 12.32 -13.42
C ILE A 153 8.48 13.39 -12.40
N THR A 154 9.34 14.38 -12.19
CA THR A 154 9.03 15.59 -11.43
C THR A 154 8.57 16.69 -12.39
N PRO A 155 7.25 16.93 -12.56
CA PRO A 155 6.74 17.83 -13.60
C PRO A 155 6.90 19.33 -13.26
N GLY A 156 7.55 19.66 -12.14
CA GLY A 156 7.65 21.05 -11.66
C GLY A 156 6.32 21.65 -11.19
N LEU A 157 5.30 20.83 -10.95
CA LEU A 157 4.00 21.27 -10.46
C LEU A 157 3.96 21.17 -8.93
N HIS A 158 3.57 22.27 -8.29
CA HIS A 158 3.25 22.31 -6.87
C HIS A 158 1.74 22.23 -6.70
N VAL A 159 1.25 21.15 -6.09
CA VAL A 159 -0.13 21.08 -5.64
C VAL A 159 -0.13 21.53 -4.18
N GLU A 160 -0.40 22.81 -3.94
CA GLU A 160 -0.60 23.33 -2.59
C GLU A 160 -1.90 22.76 -2.00
N THR A 161 -1.81 21.65 -1.26
CA THR A 161 -2.84 21.25 -0.31
C THR A 161 -2.42 21.76 1.07
N HIS A 162 -3.11 22.77 1.60
CA HIS A 162 -2.93 23.38 2.93
C HIS A 162 -1.62 23.05 3.70
N ALA A 163 -0.64 23.95 3.59
CA ALA A 163 0.47 24.32 4.49
C ALA A 163 1.35 23.31 5.27
N TYR A 164 1.07 22.01 5.45
CA TYR A 164 1.83 21.25 6.48
C TYR A 164 2.43 19.87 6.18
N VAL A 165 2.23 19.22 5.04
CA VAL A 165 2.99 17.98 4.77
C VAL A 165 3.28 17.83 3.28
N SER A 166 4.55 18.00 2.90
CA SER A 166 5.08 17.60 1.60
C SER A 166 6.15 16.53 1.83
N THR A 167 6.03 15.39 1.15
CA THR A 167 7.08 14.36 1.10
C THR A 167 7.42 14.11 -0.37
N GLY A 168 8.70 14.31 -0.71
CA GLY A 168 9.22 14.37 -2.07
C GLY A 168 10.07 15.63 -2.27
N GLN A 169 11.20 15.69 -1.57
CA GLN A 169 12.20 16.76 -1.71
C GLN A 169 13.52 16.13 -2.15
N ASP A 170 14.15 16.79 -3.12
CA ASP A 170 15.46 16.59 -3.77
C ASP A 170 15.92 15.17 -4.11
#